data_AF-A0AAE0L4M2-F1
#
_entry.id   AF-A0AAE0L4M2-F1
#
_cell.length_a   1.000
_cell.length_b   1.000
_cell.length_c   1.000
_cell.angle_alpha   90.00
_cell.angle_beta   90.00
_cell.angle_gamma   90.00
#
_symmetry.space_group_name_H-M   'P 1'
#
loop_
_entity.id
_entity.type
_entity.pdbx_description
1 polymer ?
#
loop_
_entity_poly.entity_id
_entity_poly.type
_entity_poly.pdbx_seq_one_letter_code
_entity_poly.pdbx_strand_id
1 'polypeptide(L)'
;MLHVGADLSRTFAARRAWCNLHQPLANMPTIEELDSDEEEAPPPKKEAPEFSNFNDLLSKAAELKTAQLKETRRAWEAAPEWMKNTLTHEKPPDEVAVLRSKPFEERLESAQSFKNDGNASFKEGKYEAAVKHYVK
;
A
#
# COMPACT_ATOMS: atom_id res chain seq x y z
N MET A 1 1.80 -57.48 -8.56
CA MET A 1 3.18 -57.02 -8.84
C MET A 1 3.11 -55.76 -9.69
N LEU A 2 3.24 -54.59 -9.04
CA LEU A 2 4.28 -53.59 -9.34
C LEU A 2 4.65 -53.36 -10.83
N HIS A 3 4.24 -52.24 -11.45
CA HIS A 3 5.01 -50.98 -11.46
C HIS A 3 4.38 -49.90 -12.37
N VAL A 4 4.25 -48.72 -11.79
CA VAL A 4 4.01 -47.42 -12.44
C VAL A 4 5.33 -46.98 -13.08
N GLY A 5 5.32 -46.59 -14.35
CA GLY A 5 6.47 -46.02 -15.05
C GLY A 5 6.05 -44.76 -15.80
N ALA A 6 6.00 -43.64 -15.09
CA ALA A 6 5.81 -42.32 -15.69
C ALA A 6 7.14 -41.82 -16.28
N ASP A 7 7.09 -41.41 -17.54
CA ASP A 7 8.19 -40.77 -18.28
C ASP A 7 8.61 -39.45 -17.60
N LEU A 8 9.70 -39.51 -16.84
CA LEU A 8 10.33 -38.38 -16.13
C LEU A 8 11.40 -37.65 -16.97
N SER A 9 11.47 -37.89 -18.29
CA SER A 9 12.52 -37.29 -19.12
C SER A 9 12.25 -35.83 -19.51
N ARG A 10 11.02 -35.33 -19.38
CA ARG A 10 10.68 -33.91 -19.62
C ARG A 10 10.87 -32.99 -18.41
N THR A 11 11.12 -33.52 -17.21
CA THR A 11 11.26 -32.72 -15.98
C THR A 11 12.71 -32.37 -15.62
N PHE A 12 13.71 -32.96 -16.28
CA PHE A 12 15.12 -32.70 -15.97
C PHE A 12 15.73 -31.48 -16.68
N ALA A 13 15.21 -31.05 -17.83
CA ALA A 13 15.73 -29.89 -18.54
C ALA A 13 15.40 -28.56 -17.82
N ALA A 14 14.25 -28.45 -17.16
CA ALA A 14 13.86 -27.24 -16.44
C ALA A 14 14.56 -27.08 -15.08
N ARG A 15 15.09 -28.16 -14.49
CA ARG A 15 15.80 -28.11 -13.20
C ARG A 15 17.25 -27.60 -13.32
N ARG A 16 17.86 -27.70 -14.51
CA ARG A 16 19.22 -27.17 -14.78
C ARG A 16 19.26 -25.66 -15.01
N ALA A 17 18.14 -25.04 -15.39
CA ALA A 17 18.07 -23.58 -15.52
C ALA A 17 18.03 -22.87 -14.14
N TRP A 18 17.53 -23.56 -13.11
CA TRP A 18 17.36 -22.95 -11.77
C TRP A 18 18.62 -23.02 -10.89
N CYS A 19 19.57 -23.93 -11.20
CA CYS A 19 20.82 -24.07 -10.45
C CYS A 19 21.97 -23.19 -10.98
N ASN A 20 21.78 -22.42 -12.05
CA ASN A 20 22.78 -21.48 -12.57
C ASN A 20 22.54 -20.02 -12.16
N LEU A 21 21.57 -19.78 -11.26
CA LEU A 21 21.29 -18.46 -10.69
C LEU A 21 21.61 -18.40 -9.18
N HIS A 22 22.58 -19.19 -8.73
CA HIS A 22 23.21 -19.04 -7.42
C HIS A 22 24.72 -19.06 -7.64
N GLN A 23 25.25 -17.93 -8.11
CA GLN A 23 26.66 -17.65 -7.90
C GLN A 23 26.90 -17.56 -6.39
N PRO A 24 28.01 -18.12 -5.87
CA PRO A 24 28.38 -17.92 -4.48
C PRO A 24 28.58 -16.43 -4.22
N LEU A 25 27.98 -15.92 -3.14
CA LEU A 25 28.16 -14.57 -2.60
C LEU A 25 29.59 -14.42 -2.04
N ALA A 26 30.59 -14.50 -2.92
CA ALA A 26 32.00 -14.29 -2.61
C ALA A 26 32.45 -12.94 -3.17
N ASN A 27 31.65 -11.89 -2.92
CA ASN A 27 32.10 -10.50 -2.93
C ASN A 27 31.01 -9.60 -2.33
N MET A 28 30.79 -9.73 -1.02
CA MET A 28 30.09 -8.69 -0.26
C MET A 28 31.16 -7.73 0.23
N PRO A 29 31.10 -6.43 -0.11
CA PRO A 29 31.96 -5.46 0.53
C PRO A 29 31.65 -5.46 2.03
N THR A 30 32.67 -5.70 2.85
CA THR A 30 32.62 -5.48 4.30
C THR A 30 32.31 -4.01 4.58
N ILE A 31 31.55 -3.78 5.64
CA ILE A 31 30.95 -2.48 6.04
C ILE A 31 32.03 -1.43 6.47
N GLU A 32 33.32 -1.68 6.26
CA GLU A 32 34.43 -0.84 6.74
C GLU A 32 35.23 -0.11 5.64
N GLU A 33 34.78 -0.08 4.38
CA GLU A 33 35.53 0.63 3.30
C GLU A 33 34.66 1.52 2.39
N LEU A 34 33.79 2.36 2.97
CA LEU A 34 33.19 3.51 2.27
C LEU A 34 33.24 4.77 3.16
N ASP A 35 34.42 5.04 3.74
CA ASP A 35 34.83 6.38 4.21
C ASP A 35 35.62 7.07 3.08
N SER A 36 34.95 7.33 1.96
CA SER A 36 35.44 8.26 0.96
C SER A 36 34.48 9.44 0.90
N ASP A 37 34.95 10.56 1.45
CA ASP A 37 34.36 11.89 1.54
C ASP A 37 33.54 12.31 0.31
N GLU A 38 32.25 11.94 0.28
CA GLU A 38 31.23 12.74 -0.40
C GLU A 38 30.45 13.45 0.70
N GLU A 39 30.90 14.66 1.00
CA GLU A 39 30.17 15.65 1.78
C GLU A 39 28.88 15.99 1.01
N GLU A 40 27.85 15.16 1.18
CA GLU A 40 26.53 15.44 0.64
C GLU A 40 26.06 16.74 1.28
N ALA A 41 26.10 17.81 0.48
CA ALA A 41 25.78 19.16 0.91
C ALA A 41 24.48 19.13 1.72
N PRO A 42 24.44 19.77 2.90
CA PRO A 42 23.24 19.79 3.72
C PRO A 42 22.08 20.25 2.83
N PRO A 43 20.90 19.59 2.90
CA PRO A 43 19.76 20.00 2.08
C PRO A 43 19.60 21.51 2.26
N PRO A 44 19.49 22.30 1.17
CA PRO A 44 19.43 23.74 1.28
C PRO A 44 18.37 24.06 2.32
N LYS A 45 18.76 24.75 3.40
CA LYS A 45 17.85 25.17 4.45
C LYS A 45 16.71 25.88 3.73
N LYS A 46 15.55 25.22 3.62
CA LYS A 46 14.37 25.83 3.04
C LYS A 46 14.02 26.96 4.00
N GLU A 47 14.46 28.16 3.66
CA GLU A 47 14.12 29.38 4.37
C GLU A 47 12.60 29.34 4.54
N ALA A 48 12.14 29.43 5.79
CA ALA A 48 10.71 29.53 6.05
C ALA A 48 10.22 30.71 5.21
N PRO A 49 9.22 30.52 4.32
CA PRO A 49 8.75 31.60 3.49
C PRO A 49 8.37 32.78 4.37
N GLU A 50 9.11 33.88 4.29
CA GLU A 50 8.77 35.11 4.99
C GLU A 50 7.50 35.65 4.34
N PHE A 51 6.35 35.41 4.99
CA PHE A 51 5.08 35.96 4.53
C PHE A 51 5.02 37.41 4.94
N SER A 52 4.93 38.31 3.96
CA SER A 52 4.94 39.75 4.21
C SER A 52 3.74 40.22 5.03
N ASN A 53 2.59 39.55 4.89
CA ASN A 53 1.36 39.81 5.62
C ASN A 53 0.57 38.52 5.90
N PHE A 54 -0.28 38.52 6.93
CA PHE A 54 -1.15 37.37 7.27
C PHE A 54 -2.08 36.96 6.10
N ASN A 55 -2.56 37.93 5.33
CA ASN A 55 -3.38 37.65 4.13
C ASN A 55 -2.58 36.88 3.06
N ASP A 56 -1.27 37.11 2.95
CA ASP A 56 -0.41 36.38 2.02
C ASP A 56 -0.24 34.94 2.47
N LEU A 57 -0.10 34.73 3.79
CA LEU A 57 -0.04 33.40 4.39
C LEU A 57 -1.32 32.61 4.12
N LEU A 58 -2.49 33.23 4.30
CA LEU A 58 -3.77 32.59 3.98
C LEU A 58 -3.89 32.25 2.48
N SER A 59 -3.47 33.14 1.61
CA SER A 59 -3.49 32.94 0.16
C SER A 59 -2.58 31.77 -0.24
N LYS A 60 -1.37 31.71 0.33
CA LYS A 60 -0.42 30.61 0.12
C LYS A 60 -0.92 29.28 0.67
N ALA A 61 -1.55 29.27 1.84
CA ALA A 61 -2.18 28.07 2.38
C ALA A 61 -3.33 27.57 1.48
N ALA A 62 -4.13 28.48 0.94
CA ALA A 62 -5.19 28.16 -0.01
C ALA A 62 -4.63 27.60 -1.34
N GLU A 63 -3.56 28.18 -1.87
CA GLU A 63 -2.82 27.67 -3.04
C GLU A 63 -2.31 26.25 -2.80
N LEU A 64 -1.68 25.99 -1.65
CA LEU A 64 -1.16 24.67 -1.30
C LEU A 64 -2.29 23.63 -1.19
N LYS A 65 -3.39 23.97 -0.52
CA LYS A 65 -4.55 23.07 -0.39
C LYS A 65 -5.23 22.82 -1.74
N THR A 66 -5.37 23.84 -2.57
CA THR A 66 -5.93 23.69 -3.93
C THR A 66 -5.02 22.88 -4.83
N ALA A 67 -3.70 23.01 -4.72
CA ALA A 67 -2.73 22.19 -5.42
C ALA A 67 -2.80 20.72 -4.97
N GLN A 68 -2.88 20.45 -3.66
CA GLN A 68 -3.04 19.11 -3.10
C GLN A 68 -4.33 18.43 -3.60
N LEU A 69 -5.43 19.17 -3.64
CA LEU A 69 -6.73 18.64 -4.07
C LEU A 69 -6.87 18.59 -5.60
N LYS A 70 -5.96 19.18 -6.38
CA LYS A 70 -6.13 19.33 -7.85
C LYS A 70 -6.34 18.00 -8.56
N GLU A 71 -5.63 16.96 -8.13
CA GLU A 71 -5.70 15.62 -8.72
C GLU A 71 -7.01 14.90 -8.35
N THR A 72 -7.42 14.97 -7.08
CA THR A 72 -8.60 14.25 -6.56
C THR A 72 -9.92 15.00 -6.71
N ARG A 73 -9.87 16.34 -6.92
CA ARG A 73 -11.05 17.20 -7.03
C ARG A 73 -11.98 16.84 -8.18
N ARG A 74 -11.42 16.48 -9.34
CA ARG A 74 -12.25 16.08 -10.51
C ARG A 74 -13.02 14.79 -10.25
N ALA A 75 -12.38 13.81 -9.63
CA ALA A 75 -13.04 12.56 -9.26
C ALA A 75 -14.12 12.79 -8.17
N TRP A 76 -13.83 13.67 -7.21
CA TRP A 76 -14.79 14.06 -6.17
C TRP A 76 -16.01 14.79 -6.72
N GLU A 77 -15.83 15.78 -7.61
CA GLU A 77 -16.93 16.53 -8.22
C GLU A 77 -17.80 15.65 -9.13
N ALA A 78 -17.21 14.64 -9.80
CA ALA A 78 -17.92 13.69 -10.64
C ALA A 78 -18.70 12.62 -9.84
N ALA A 79 -18.38 12.41 -8.57
CA ALA A 79 -19.04 11.40 -7.74
C ALA A 79 -20.47 11.81 -7.35
N PRO A 80 -21.42 10.85 -7.24
CA PRO A 80 -22.74 11.11 -6.69
C PRO A 80 -22.69 11.65 -5.25
N GLU A 81 -23.67 12.47 -4.86
CA GLU A 81 -23.68 13.16 -3.55
C GLU A 81 -23.66 12.19 -2.35
N TRP A 82 -24.37 11.08 -2.45
CA TRP A 82 -24.36 10.05 -1.40
C TRP A 82 -22.96 9.43 -1.21
N MET A 83 -22.16 9.36 -2.28
CA MET A 83 -20.81 8.79 -2.25
C MET A 83 -19.81 9.75 -1.58
N LYS A 84 -19.95 11.05 -1.80
CA LYS A 84 -19.18 12.08 -1.09
C LYS A 84 -19.37 11.99 0.42
N ASN A 85 -20.59 11.67 0.87
CA ASN A 85 -20.93 11.59 2.29
C ASN A 85 -20.61 10.23 2.94
N THR A 86 -20.28 9.20 2.15
CA THR A 86 -20.04 7.83 2.64
C THR A 86 -18.61 7.34 2.42
N LEU A 87 -17.88 7.88 1.43
CA LEU A 87 -16.44 7.66 1.33
C LEU A 87 -15.74 8.60 2.31
N THR A 88 -15.39 8.07 3.49
CA THR A 88 -14.45 8.70 4.41
C THR A 88 -13.19 9.12 3.64
N HIS A 89 -12.71 10.34 3.91
CA HIS A 89 -11.66 11.06 3.17
C HIS A 89 -10.27 10.39 3.18
N GLU A 90 -10.14 9.20 3.74
CA GLU A 90 -8.88 8.48 3.85
C GLU A 90 -8.81 7.41 2.77
N LYS A 91 -7.64 7.31 2.12
CA LYS A 91 -7.36 6.21 1.19
C LYS A 91 -7.69 4.93 1.96
N PRO A 92 -8.71 4.15 1.53
CA PRO A 92 -9.04 2.92 2.23
C PRO A 92 -7.78 2.05 2.28
N PRO A 93 -7.61 1.23 3.33
CA PRO A 93 -6.51 0.26 3.37
C PRO A 93 -6.44 -0.47 2.03
N ASP A 94 -5.23 -0.72 1.50
CA ASP A 94 -5.05 -1.25 0.14
C ASP A 94 -5.91 -2.52 -0.11
N GLU A 95 -6.15 -3.30 0.94
CA GLU A 95 -7.09 -4.45 0.96
C GLU A 95 -8.51 -4.07 0.48
N VAL A 96 -9.12 -3.02 1.06
CA VAL A 96 -10.49 -2.59 0.74
C VAL A 96 -10.55 -1.92 -0.63
N ALA A 97 -9.47 -1.24 -1.04
CA ALA A 97 -9.36 -0.67 -2.38
C ALA A 97 -9.42 -1.75 -3.47
N VAL A 98 -8.69 -2.85 -3.29
CA VAL A 98 -8.71 -4.00 -4.23
C VAL A 98 -10.10 -4.64 -4.25
N LEU A 99 -10.74 -4.81 -3.08
CA LEU A 99 -12.08 -5.39 -3.00
C LEU A 99 -13.13 -4.56 -3.74
N ARG A 100 -13.06 -3.23 -3.71
CA ARG A 100 -14.00 -2.37 -4.43
C ARG A 100 -13.95 -2.53 -5.96
N SER A 101 -12.81 -2.98 -6.50
CA SER A 101 -12.63 -3.23 -7.93
C SER A 101 -13.21 -4.56 -8.42
N LYS A 102 -13.59 -5.46 -7.51
CA LYS A 102 -14.11 -6.80 -7.79
C LYS A 102 -15.61 -6.81 -8.12
N PRO A 103 -16.12 -7.87 -8.76
CA PRO A 103 -17.55 -8.06 -9.02
C PRO A 103 -18.37 -8.11 -7.73
N PHE A 104 -19.67 -7.80 -7.84
CA PHE A 104 -20.59 -7.65 -6.71
C PHE A 104 -20.55 -8.82 -5.72
N GLU A 105 -20.60 -10.06 -6.24
CA GLU A 105 -20.61 -11.28 -5.41
C GLU A 105 -19.37 -11.40 -4.53
N GLU A 106 -18.17 -11.20 -5.09
CA GLU A 106 -16.92 -11.26 -4.32
C GLU A 106 -16.84 -10.18 -3.23
N ARG A 107 -17.41 -9.00 -3.50
CA ARG A 107 -17.50 -7.93 -2.48
C ARG A 107 -18.44 -8.30 -1.36
N LEU A 108 -19.57 -8.93 -1.70
CA LEU A 108 -20.57 -9.36 -0.72
C LEU A 108 -19.99 -10.45 0.19
N GLU A 109 -19.32 -11.45 -0.38
CA GLU A 109 -18.62 -12.49 0.37
C GLU A 109 -17.56 -11.90 1.32
N SER A 110 -16.76 -10.95 0.82
CA SER A 110 -15.72 -10.30 1.62
C SER A 110 -16.31 -9.47 2.77
N ALA A 111 -17.39 -8.73 2.52
CA ALA A 111 -18.10 -7.98 3.56
C ALA A 111 -18.70 -8.91 4.63
N GLN A 112 -19.24 -10.06 4.22
CA GLN A 112 -19.73 -11.08 5.15
C GLN A 112 -18.59 -11.67 5.98
N SER A 113 -17.41 -11.91 5.38
CA SER A 113 -16.22 -12.38 6.11
C SER A 113 -15.82 -11.39 7.20
N PHE A 114 -15.68 -10.10 6.88
CA PHE A 114 -15.31 -9.08 7.88
C PHE A 114 -16.32 -9.00 9.03
N LYS A 115 -17.61 -9.10 8.72
CA LYS A 115 -18.65 -9.17 9.76
C LYS A 115 -18.50 -10.40 10.64
N ASN A 116 -18.21 -11.56 10.06
CA ASN A 116 -18.06 -12.81 10.81
C ASN A 116 -16.82 -12.78 11.71
N ASP A 117 -15.69 -12.28 11.20
CA ASP A 117 -14.43 -12.15 11.95
C ASP A 117 -14.56 -11.15 13.11
N GLY A 118 -15.25 -10.02 12.86
CA GLY A 118 -15.61 -9.05 13.90
C GLY A 118 -16.50 -9.65 14.97
N ASN A 119 -17.52 -10.42 14.58
CA ASN A 119 -18.42 -11.11 15.51
C ASN A 119 -17.71 -12.19 16.32
N ALA A 120 -16.76 -12.91 15.74
CA ALA A 120 -15.94 -13.88 16.47
C ALA A 120 -15.09 -13.17 17.53
N SER A 121 -14.40 -12.10 17.15
CA SER A 121 -13.61 -11.26 18.07
C SER A 121 -14.46 -10.64 19.18
N PHE A 122 -15.68 -10.22 18.86
CA PHE A 122 -16.63 -9.66 19.82
C PHE A 122 -17.08 -10.70 20.85
N LYS A 123 -17.40 -11.93 20.41
CA LYS A 123 -17.76 -13.04 21.31
C LYS A 123 -16.62 -13.44 22.24
N GLU A 124 -15.38 -13.27 21.80
CA GLU A 124 -14.17 -13.51 22.60
C GLU A 124 -13.84 -12.35 23.56
N GLY A 125 -14.63 -11.28 23.58
CA GLY A 125 -14.39 -10.09 24.41
C GLY A 125 -13.26 -9.19 23.91
N LYS A 126 -12.72 -9.44 22.71
CA LYS A 126 -11.64 -8.66 22.08
C LYS A 126 -12.23 -7.48 21.31
N TYR A 127 -12.73 -6.48 22.02
CA TYR A 127 -13.46 -5.36 21.41
C TYR A 127 -12.60 -4.52 20.45
N GLU A 128 -11.33 -4.27 20.79
CA GLU A 128 -10.43 -3.52 19.91
C GLU A 128 -10.19 -4.23 18.57
N ALA A 129 -10.07 -5.56 18.60
CA ALA A 129 -9.93 -6.36 17.38
C ALA A 129 -11.24 -6.37 16.57
N ALA A 130 -12.39 -6.50 17.25
CA ALA A 130 -13.70 -6.46 16.59
C ALA A 130 -13.95 -5.14 15.85
N VAL A 131 -13.61 -4.00 16.47
CA VAL A 131 -13.73 -2.68 15.83
C VAL A 131 -12.88 -2.59 14.56
N LYS A 132 -11.66 -3.12 14.57
CA LYS A 132 -10.81 -3.16 13.36
C LYS A 132 -11.45 -3.93 12.20
N HIS A 133 -12.27 -4.93 12.47
CA HIS A 133 -13.01 -5.66 11.44
C HIS A 133 -14.27 -4.92 10.98
N TYR A 134 -14.97 -4.22 11.87
CA TYR A 134 -16.19 -3.47 11.52
C TYR A 134 -15.94 -2.16 10.78
N VAL A 135 -14.74 -1.58 10.91
CA VAL A 135 -14.36 -0.33 10.24
C VAL A 135 -13.97 -0.55 8.76
N LYS A 136 -13.69 -1.80 8.36
CA LYS A 136 -13.34 -2.16 6.97
C LYS A 136 -14.58 -2.19 6.07
#